data_AF-A0A2V3HEQ5-F1
#
_entry.id   AF-A0A2V3HEQ5-F1
#
_cell.length_a   1.000
_cell.length_b   1.000
_cell.length_c   1.000
_cell.angle_alpha   90.00
_cell.angle_beta   90.00
_cell.angle_gamma   90.00
#
_symmetry.space_group_name_H-M   'P 1'
#
loop_
_entity.id
_entity.type
_entity.pdbx_description
1 polymer ?
#
loop_
_entity_poly.entity_id
_entity_poly.type
_entity_poly.pdbx_seq_one_letter_code
_entity_poly.pdbx_strand_id
1 'polypeptide(L)'
;QTDQGTLRRYNAALSESMKAEVVAYFGAAGEAYATAAAAIAPPRVGNNPLVNGNLLISATGLAAGPRLGRLKGWLHRRQIETDLVTAEEVLELLDSIDWREDESENWPTLCWP
;
A
#
# COMPACT_ATOMS: atom_id res chain seq x y z
N GLN A 1 -0.89 -18.07 8.49
CA GLN A 1 0.36 -17.33 8.70
C GLN A 1 0.11 -15.93 8.16
N THR A 2 0.26 -14.88 8.97
CA THR A 2 0.01 -13.51 8.49
C THR A 2 1.09 -13.15 7.48
N ASP A 3 0.68 -12.82 6.26
CA ASP A 3 1.57 -12.38 5.21
C ASP A 3 2.29 -11.07 5.62
N GLN A 4 3.59 -10.97 5.32
CA GLN A 4 4.40 -9.80 5.68
C GLN A 4 3.86 -8.52 5.02
N GLY A 5 3.33 -8.59 3.80
CA GLY A 5 2.71 -7.46 3.12
C GLY A 5 1.51 -6.91 3.90
N THR A 6 0.71 -7.78 4.51
CA THR A 6 -0.44 -7.38 5.34
C THR A 6 0.03 -6.72 6.65
N LEU A 7 1.08 -7.22 7.28
CA LEU A 7 1.69 -6.59 8.46
C LEU A 7 2.30 -5.20 8.13
N ARG A 8 2.93 -5.05 6.96
CA ARG A 8 3.40 -3.74 6.48
C ARG A 8 2.25 -2.77 6.26
N ARG A 9 1.14 -3.22 5.64
CA ARG A 9 -0.07 -2.40 5.48
C ARG A 9 -0.66 -1.98 6.82
N TYR A 10 -0.70 -2.86 7.81
CA TYR A 10 -1.13 -2.50 9.18
C TYR A 10 -0.31 -1.33 9.74
N ASN A 11 1.02 -1.42 9.62
CA ASN A 11 1.93 -0.37 10.10
C ASN A 11 1.78 0.95 9.33
N ALA A 12 1.54 0.88 8.02
CA ALA A 12 1.51 2.02 7.12
C ALA A 12 0.14 2.73 7.04
N ALA A 13 -0.95 1.98 7.18
CA ALA A 13 -2.31 2.49 6.99
C ALA A 13 -2.94 3.03 8.30
N LEU A 14 -2.53 2.50 9.45
CA LEU A 14 -3.13 2.83 10.74
C LEU A 14 -2.25 3.80 11.54
N SER A 15 -2.89 4.79 12.17
CA SER A 15 -2.25 5.59 13.22
C SER A 15 -2.08 4.76 14.50
N GLU A 16 -1.24 5.23 15.44
CA GLU A 16 -1.09 4.57 16.75
C GLU A 16 -2.40 4.46 17.53
N SER A 17 -3.29 5.45 17.41
CA SER A 17 -4.62 5.39 18.02
C SER A 17 -5.49 4.29 17.40
N MET A 18 -5.49 4.16 16.07
CA MET A 18 -6.21 3.10 15.37
C MET A 18 -5.64 1.71 15.71
N LYS A 19 -4.31 1.59 15.83
CA LYS A 19 -3.67 0.33 16.25
C LYS A 19 -4.12 -0.06 17.66
N ALA A 20 -4.19 0.89 18.58
CA ALA A 20 -4.69 0.66 19.94
C ALA A 20 -6.17 0.23 19.94
N GLU A 21 -7.01 0.83 19.10
CA GLU A 21 -8.41 0.40 18.92
C GLU A 21 -8.52 -1.02 18.39
N VAL A 22 -7.70 -1.41 17.40
CA VAL A 22 -7.63 -2.79 16.89
C VAL A 22 -7.24 -3.76 18.01
N VAL A 23 -6.21 -3.42 18.80
CA VAL A 23 -5.78 -4.23 19.94
C VAL A 23 -6.92 -4.38 20.97
N ALA A 24 -7.58 -3.29 21.35
CA ALA A 24 -8.67 -3.31 22.30
C ALA A 24 -9.87 -4.14 21.80
N TYR A 25 -10.19 -4.02 20.50
CA TYR A 25 -11.32 -4.72 19.89
C TYR A 25 -11.09 -6.23 19.79
N PHE A 26 -9.90 -6.67 19.36
CA PHE A 26 -9.58 -8.08 19.17
C PHE A 26 -8.91 -8.75 20.40
N GLY A 27 -8.64 -8.00 21.47
CA GLY A 27 -7.99 -8.49 22.68
C GLY A 27 -6.64 -9.16 22.39
N ALA A 28 -6.43 -10.35 22.97
CA ALA A 28 -5.19 -11.11 22.81
C ALA A 28 -4.79 -11.38 21.34
N ALA A 29 -5.77 -11.57 20.44
CA ALA A 29 -5.48 -11.74 19.02
C ALA A 29 -4.95 -10.44 18.38
N GLY A 30 -5.50 -9.29 18.78
CA GLY A 30 -5.03 -7.97 18.37
C GLY A 30 -3.62 -7.67 18.90
N GLU A 31 -3.34 -8.00 20.17
CA GLU A 31 -2.00 -7.86 20.77
C GLU A 31 -0.96 -8.70 20.04
N ALA A 32 -1.28 -9.96 19.74
CA ALA A 32 -0.40 -10.84 18.97
C ALA A 32 -0.14 -10.28 17.57
N TYR A 33 -1.17 -9.73 16.91
CA TYR A 33 -1.03 -9.12 15.59
C TYR A 33 -0.16 -7.86 15.63
N ALA A 34 -0.40 -6.96 16.58
CA ALA A 34 0.38 -5.74 16.76
C ALA A 34 1.85 -6.06 17.08
N THR A 35 2.10 -7.08 17.91
CA THR A 35 3.45 -7.58 18.20
C THR A 35 4.14 -8.11 16.95
N ALA A 36 3.45 -8.92 16.16
CA ALA A 36 3.98 -9.42 14.89
C ALA A 36 4.26 -8.28 13.90
N ALA A 37 3.39 -7.26 13.83
CA ALA A 37 3.59 -6.11 12.97
C ALA A 37 4.78 -5.23 13.45
N ALA A 38 4.95 -5.04 14.75
CA ALA A 38 6.08 -4.30 15.32
C ALA A 38 7.44 -4.98 15.08
N ALA A 39 7.45 -6.31 14.87
CA ALA A 39 8.65 -7.05 14.51
C ALA A 39 9.05 -6.86 13.02
N ILE A 40 8.18 -6.28 12.19
CA ILE A 40 8.49 -5.98 10.80
C ILE A 40 9.25 -4.66 10.72
N ALA A 41 10.40 -4.67 10.06
CA ALA A 41 11.18 -3.46 9.80
C ALA A 41 10.31 -2.42 9.04
N PRO A 42 10.44 -1.13 9.37
CA PRO A 42 9.74 -0.07 8.64
C PRO A 42 10.15 -0.09 7.15
N PRO A 43 9.28 0.38 6.23
CA PRO A 43 9.62 0.45 4.82
C PRO A 43 10.92 1.23 4.59
N ARG A 44 11.79 0.73 3.72
CA ARG A 44 13.15 1.27 3.52
C ARG A 44 13.17 2.74 3.07
N VAL A 45 12.14 3.14 2.32
CA VAL A 45 11.95 4.52 1.84
C VAL A 45 10.87 5.30 2.61
N GLY A 46 10.43 4.75 3.75
CA GLY A 46 9.29 5.28 4.51
C GLY A 46 7.95 5.08 3.79
N ASN A 47 6.92 5.76 4.28
CA ASN A 47 5.55 5.55 3.83
C ASN A 47 5.11 6.46 2.66
N ASN A 48 6.01 7.30 2.14
CA ASN A 48 5.65 8.21 1.05
C ASN A 48 5.66 7.47 -0.30
N PRO A 49 4.70 7.75 -1.19
CA PRO A 49 4.69 7.16 -2.52
C PRO A 49 5.90 7.65 -3.33
N LEU A 50 6.67 6.70 -3.90
CA LEU A 50 7.81 6.99 -4.76
C LEU A 50 7.38 7.53 -6.13
N VAL A 51 6.23 7.05 -6.64
CA VAL A 51 5.66 7.50 -7.91
C VAL A 51 4.60 8.58 -7.66
N ASN A 52 4.88 9.79 -8.15
CA ASN A 52 3.94 10.90 -8.13
C ASN A 52 3.03 10.91 -9.38
N GLY A 53 2.06 11.84 -9.41
CA GLY A 53 1.10 11.92 -10.52
C GLY A 53 1.76 12.22 -11.88
N ASN A 54 2.76 13.09 -11.92
CA ASN A 54 3.42 13.48 -13.17
C ASN A 54 4.23 12.33 -13.78
N LEU A 55 4.94 11.56 -12.94
CA LEU A 55 5.65 10.36 -13.37
C LEU A 55 4.67 9.31 -13.91
N LEU A 56 3.56 9.09 -13.21
CA LEU A 56 2.55 8.12 -13.64
C LEU A 56 1.87 8.53 -14.95
N ILE A 57 1.55 9.82 -15.14
CA ILE A 57 1.03 10.35 -16.40
C ILE A 57 2.04 10.09 -17.52
N SER A 58 3.32 10.34 -17.29
CA SER A 58 4.37 10.15 -18.30
C SER A 58 4.51 8.67 -18.69
N ALA A 59 4.38 7.75 -17.74
CA ALA A 59 4.49 6.32 -17.97
C ALA A 59 3.25 5.70 -18.64
N THR A 60 2.06 6.23 -18.37
CA THR A 60 0.78 5.59 -18.76
C THR A 60 0.03 6.34 -19.86
N GLY A 61 0.30 7.64 -20.06
CA GLY A 61 -0.50 8.52 -20.92
C GLY A 61 -1.89 8.84 -20.37
N LEU A 62 -2.25 8.38 -19.17
CA LEU A 62 -3.54 8.70 -18.55
C LEU A 62 -3.62 10.19 -18.21
N ALA A 63 -4.77 10.80 -18.46
CA ALA A 63 -5.05 12.16 -17.99
C ALA A 63 -5.24 12.18 -16.46
N ALA A 64 -5.05 13.35 -15.86
CA ALA A 64 -5.39 13.58 -14.46
C ALA A 64 -6.89 13.31 -14.23
N GLY A 65 -7.19 12.45 -13.25
CA GLY A 65 -8.56 12.07 -12.93
C GLY A 65 -8.64 10.88 -11.97
N PRO A 66 -9.86 10.39 -11.68
CA PRO A 66 -10.08 9.31 -10.71
C PRO A 66 -9.28 8.04 -11.01
N ARG A 67 -9.20 7.63 -12.27
CA ARG A 67 -8.45 6.43 -12.69
C ARG A 67 -6.96 6.54 -12.37
N LEU A 68 -6.32 7.65 -12.76
CA LEU A 68 -4.92 7.91 -12.43
C LEU A 68 -4.70 7.93 -10.90
N GLY A 69 -5.61 8.56 -10.16
CA GLY A 69 -5.56 8.62 -8.69
C GLY A 69 -5.62 7.23 -8.05
N ARG A 70 -6.52 6.37 -8.52
CA ARG A 70 -6.64 4.99 -8.02
C ARG A 70 -5.45 4.13 -8.40
N LEU A 71 -4.95 4.24 -9.62
CA LEU A 71 -3.74 3.53 -10.04
C LEU A 71 -2.53 3.92 -9.18
N LYS A 72 -2.37 5.22 -8.89
CA LYS A 72 -1.36 5.71 -7.96
C LYS A 72 -1.53 5.12 -6.56
N GLY A 73 -2.75 5.07 -6.05
CA GLY A 73 -3.05 4.48 -4.74
C GLY A 73 -2.75 2.99 -4.68
N TRP A 74 -3.05 2.26 -5.76
CA TRP A 74 -2.71 0.85 -5.91
C TRP A 74 -1.20 0.61 -5.94
N LEU A 75 -0.47 1.39 -6.74
CA LEU A 75 1.00 1.32 -6.80
C LEU A 75 1.63 1.60 -5.43
N HIS A 76 1.14 2.61 -4.70
CA HIS A 76 1.62 2.92 -3.36
C HIS A 76 1.34 1.79 -2.36
N ARG A 77 0.16 1.18 -2.42
CA ARG A 77 -0.14 -0.01 -1.61
C ARG A 77 0.88 -1.13 -1.89
N ARG A 78 1.15 -1.43 -3.16
CA ARG A 78 2.08 -2.50 -3.56
C ARG A 78 3.53 -2.17 -3.15
N GLN A 79 3.96 -0.91 -3.31
CA GLN A 79 5.26 -0.42 -2.82
C GLN A 79 5.46 -0.78 -1.33
N ILE A 80 4.43 -0.58 -0.50
CA ILE A 80 4.49 -0.91 0.92
C ILE A 80 4.49 -2.42 1.15
N GLU A 81 3.64 -3.18 0.46
CA GLU A 81 3.55 -4.64 0.62
C GLU A 81 4.88 -5.33 0.29
N THR A 82 5.53 -4.93 -0.82
CA THR A 82 6.76 -5.55 -1.33
C THR A 82 8.04 -4.80 -0.93
N ASP A 83 7.93 -3.72 -0.15
CA ASP A 83 9.05 -2.89 0.31
C ASP A 83 9.94 -2.39 -0.83
N LEU A 84 9.34 -1.89 -1.92
CA LEU A 84 10.07 -1.35 -3.08
C LEU A 84 10.78 -0.04 -2.73
N VAL A 85 11.94 0.19 -3.35
CA VAL A 85 12.83 1.30 -2.97
C VAL A 85 13.09 2.29 -4.10
N THR A 86 12.69 1.98 -5.32
CA THR A 86 12.86 2.88 -6.49
C THR A 86 11.54 3.15 -7.19
N ALA A 87 11.45 4.29 -7.89
CA ALA A 87 10.26 4.62 -8.66
C ALA A 87 10.11 3.67 -9.87
N GLU A 88 11.23 3.21 -10.42
CA GLU A 88 11.30 2.26 -11.52
C GLU A 88 10.69 0.91 -11.13
N GLU A 89 11.10 0.31 -10.00
CA GLU A 89 10.50 -0.94 -9.48
C GLU A 89 8.99 -0.79 -9.25
N VAL A 90 8.55 0.39 -8.79
CA VAL A 90 7.12 0.65 -8.59
C VAL A 90 6.39 0.73 -9.93
N LEU A 91 6.97 1.38 -10.94
CA LEU A 91 6.38 1.48 -12.28
C LEU A 91 6.33 0.13 -13.00
N GLU A 92 7.28 -0.78 -12.77
CA GLU A 92 7.25 -2.15 -13.30
C GLU A 92 6.00 -2.93 -12.87
N LEU A 93 5.38 -2.57 -11.72
CA LEU A 93 4.12 -3.18 -11.30
C LEU A 93 2.95 -2.89 -12.24
N LEU A 94 3.05 -1.88 -13.11
CA LEU A 94 2.04 -1.60 -14.13
C LEU A 94 1.84 -2.79 -15.07
N ASP A 95 2.86 -3.63 -15.26
CA ASP A 95 2.76 -4.83 -16.10
C ASP A 95 2.01 -5.98 -15.39
N SER A 96 1.78 -5.86 -14.07
CA SER A 96 1.08 -6.86 -13.26
C SER A 96 -0.41 -6.58 -13.06
N ILE A 97 -0.93 -5.50 -13.67
CA ILE A 97 -2.34 -5.10 -13.57
C ILE A 97 -2.86 -4.62 -14.93
N ASP A 98 -4.08 -4.99 -15.28
CA ASP A 98 -4.73 -4.49 -16.49
C ASP A 98 -5.34 -3.09 -16.27
N TRP A 99 -4.49 -2.12 -15.99
CA TRP A 99 -4.92 -0.76 -15.67
C TRP A 99 -5.58 -0.02 -16.83
N ARG A 100 -5.57 -0.58 -18.05
CA ARG A 100 -6.19 0.02 -19.25
C ARG A 100 -7.65 -0.35 -19.37
N GLU A 101 -7.97 -1.62 -19.20
CA GLU A 101 -9.33 -2.14 -19.43
C GLU A 101 -10.11 -2.39 -18.13
N ASP A 102 -9.44 -2.64 -17.00
CA ASP A 102 -10.12 -2.97 -15.73
C ASP A 102 -10.88 -1.77 -15.15
N GLU A 103 -11.86 -2.02 -14.29
CA GLU A 103 -12.54 -0.95 -13.58
C GLU A 103 -11.67 -0.44 -12.44
N SER A 104 -11.35 0.86 -12.46
CA SER A 104 -10.46 1.44 -11.45
C SER A 104 -10.95 1.25 -10.00
N GLU A 105 -12.24 1.00 -9.82
CA GLU A 105 -12.94 0.75 -8.55
C GLU A 105 -12.48 -0.53 -7.87
N ASN A 106 -12.00 -1.48 -8.66
CA ASN A 106 -11.51 -2.77 -8.18
C ASN A 106 -10.09 -2.70 -7.63
N TRP A 107 -9.39 -1.57 -7.79
CA TRP A 107 -8.00 -1.44 -7.39
C TRP A 107 -7.90 -1.05 -5.92
N PRO A 108 -7.43 -1.96 -5.03
CA PRO A 108 -7.31 -1.65 -3.62
C PRO A 108 -6.27 -0.55 -3.39
N THR A 109 -6.61 0.42 -2.55
CA THR A 109 -5.69 1.45 -2.07
C THR A 109 -5.01 1.02 -0.78
N LEU A 110 -4.10 1.85 -0.25
CA LEU A 110 -3.47 1.61 1.04
C LEU A 110 -4.52 1.67 2.15
N CYS A 111 -4.93 0.50 2.61
CA CYS A 111 -5.83 0.28 3.74
C CYS A 111 -5.48 -1.05 4.41
N TRP A 112 -6.02 -1.26 5.61
CA TRP A 112 -5.96 -2.51 6.36
C TRP A 112 -7.37 -2.83 6.89
N PRO A 113 -7.80 -4.11 6.97
CA PRO A 113 -7.06 -5.34 6.68
C PRO A 113 -6.74 -5.59 5.20
#